data_AF-A0AAN4T8T7-F1
#
_entry.id   AF-A0AAN4T8T7-F1
#
_cell.length_a   1.000
_cell.length_b   1.000
_cell.length_c   1.000
_cell.angle_alpha   90.00
_cell.angle_beta   90.00
_cell.angle_gamma   90.00
#
_symmetry.space_group_name_H-M   'P 1'
#
loop_
_entity.id
_entity.type
_entity.pdbx_description
1 polymer ?
#
loop_
_entity_poly.entity_id
_entity_poly.type
_entity_poly.pdbx_seq_one_letter_code
_entity_poly.pdbx_strand_id
1 'polypeptide(L)'
;MSFEFIDNKLSIDQATRKQIRRHAATGKNKGKIIVRSSRKHASTTTISSYGLPGIIRKGFGPVKESSQIERPIDDGLVFPVPLFGESKALVKRVVGFLCATRYVPQLSKALDSAGQASSMFVRYIFIDQACFHCAVATSILCLNNLVTRPDGILQAMSHISHTFRLINQRLSLQEEISDTTMAVIVSMAQYERHQNQYQRGFVHVQALRRMVQLQGGLLQVSKSHHILVQKMLRVDLEYALQLGSSTLFSLEDAIKENRIINELYGDNRHNHAGSSKSYQSPLIESLRRDIQDIFNEVTSIASMLNDATNGVGPKLKSCAFHSDLLVLGYRLGNMYTLGGCRPKCPIENAIHLGLTAFLITFLPGLDHRIAYNALLSNLLLSVAQDLADDGLAIREILLWMLYIGAASSSQLGTHPTWISKSKETIDTLRLRTWEQVQNVLAKYPWVTAVHDTAGKTLWNQSHINQLPTN
;
A
#
# COMPACT_ATOMS: atom_id res chain seq x y z
N MET A 1 36.29 16.12 -54.50
CA MET A 1 36.11 15.77 -53.07
C MET A 1 37.50 15.54 -52.51
N SER A 2 37.90 16.24 -51.45
CA SER A 2 39.17 15.96 -50.77
C SER A 2 38.95 14.88 -49.71
N PHE A 3 39.78 13.85 -49.69
CA PHE A 3 39.77 12.83 -48.64
C PHE A 3 40.75 13.25 -47.55
N GLU A 4 40.27 13.35 -46.30
CA GLU A 4 41.13 13.44 -45.11
C GLU A 4 41.30 12.03 -44.53
N PHE A 5 42.55 11.58 -44.41
CA PHE A 5 42.90 10.31 -43.78
C PHE A 5 43.31 10.57 -42.33
N ILE A 6 42.78 9.76 -41.40
CA ILE A 6 43.09 9.84 -39.97
C ILE A 6 43.84 8.58 -39.59
N ASP A 7 45.05 8.74 -39.04
CA ASP A 7 45.84 7.62 -38.53
C ASP A 7 45.31 7.21 -37.14
N ASN A 8 44.78 5.99 -37.04
CA ASN A 8 44.15 5.44 -35.84
C ASN A 8 45.12 4.58 -34.99
N LYS A 9 46.43 4.67 -35.19
CA LYS A 9 47.41 3.89 -34.42
C LYS A 9 47.63 4.39 -32.98
N LEU A 10 47.06 5.54 -32.59
CA LEU A 10 47.06 6.07 -31.22
C LEU A 10 45.65 6.55 -30.81
N SER A 11 45.43 6.75 -29.50
CA SER A 11 44.13 7.18 -28.96
C SER A 11 43.69 8.52 -29.55
N ILE A 12 42.54 8.56 -30.21
CA ILE A 12 42.01 9.75 -30.90
C ILE A 12 41.78 10.88 -29.90
N ASP A 13 42.51 11.98 -30.09
CA ASP A 13 42.45 13.17 -29.24
C ASP A 13 41.14 13.97 -29.44
N GLN A 14 40.89 14.92 -28.54
CA GLN A 14 39.63 15.66 -28.52
C GLN A 14 39.47 16.57 -29.76
N ALA A 15 40.58 17.06 -30.32
CA ALA A 15 40.59 17.87 -31.53
C ALA A 15 40.20 17.05 -32.76
N THR A 16 40.78 15.86 -32.93
CA THR A 16 40.47 14.94 -34.03
C THR A 16 39.02 14.45 -33.94
N ARG A 17 38.50 14.14 -32.75
CA ARG A 17 37.08 13.79 -32.58
C ARG A 17 36.14 14.94 -32.99
N LYS A 18 36.51 16.19 -32.70
CA LYS A 18 35.73 17.36 -33.10
C LYS A 18 35.74 17.53 -34.62
N GLN A 19 36.88 17.28 -35.26
CA GLN A 19 37.04 17.33 -36.72
C GLN A 19 36.23 16.23 -37.42
N ILE A 20 36.29 14.98 -36.93
CA ILE A 20 35.45 13.86 -37.40
C ILE A 20 33.96 14.23 -37.32
N ARG A 21 33.49 14.74 -36.17
CA ARG A 21 32.09 15.14 -36.00
C ARG A 21 31.68 16.28 -36.93
N ARG A 22 32.56 17.26 -37.12
CA ARG A 22 32.32 18.37 -38.05
C ARG A 22 32.20 17.86 -39.47
N HIS A 23 33.13 17.01 -39.92
CA HIS A 23 33.17 16.47 -41.27
C HIS A 23 31.96 15.55 -41.54
N ALA A 24 31.60 14.67 -40.58
CA ALA A 24 30.41 13.81 -40.65
C ALA A 24 29.09 14.60 -40.65
N ALA A 25 29.06 15.77 -39.99
CA ALA A 25 27.88 16.63 -39.96
C ALA A 25 27.73 17.53 -41.20
N THR A 26 28.77 17.69 -42.02
CA THR A 26 28.75 18.55 -43.22
C THR A 26 27.70 18.11 -44.25
N GLY A 27 27.45 16.80 -44.37
CA GLY A 27 26.34 16.27 -45.19
C GLY A 27 24.97 16.44 -44.54
N LYS A 28 24.87 16.22 -43.22
CA LYS A 28 23.60 16.24 -42.46
C LYS A 28 23.02 17.64 -42.26
N ASN A 29 23.86 18.67 -42.30
CA ASN A 29 23.47 20.06 -42.05
C ASN A 29 23.45 20.93 -43.32
N LYS A 30 23.72 20.36 -44.50
CA LYS A 30 23.68 21.10 -45.77
C LYS A 30 22.24 21.57 -46.02
N GLY A 31 22.01 22.87 -45.95
CA GLY A 31 20.70 23.51 -46.15
C GLY A 31 19.86 23.75 -44.89
N LYS A 32 20.34 23.44 -43.67
CA LYS A 32 19.58 23.71 -42.42
C LYS A 32 20.14 24.91 -41.68
N ILE A 33 19.37 25.99 -41.57
CA ILE A 33 19.67 27.15 -40.72
C ILE A 33 19.24 26.82 -39.29
N ILE A 34 20.20 26.64 -38.38
CA ILE A 34 19.91 26.40 -36.95
C ILE A 34 19.82 27.76 -36.25
N VAL A 35 18.60 28.21 -35.97
CA VAL A 35 18.35 29.38 -35.13
C VAL A 35 18.49 28.96 -33.67
N ARG A 36 19.54 29.42 -32.99
CA ARG A 36 19.68 29.28 -31.53
C ARG A 36 18.91 30.40 -30.85
N SER A 37 17.94 30.07 -29.99
CA SER A 37 17.31 31.07 -29.12
C SER A 37 18.33 31.61 -28.12
N SER A 38 18.37 32.94 -27.97
CA SER A 38 19.19 33.63 -26.97
C SER A 38 18.90 33.12 -25.54
N ARG A 39 19.97 33.02 -24.73
CA ARG A 39 20.02 32.50 -23.35
C ARG A 39 19.07 33.16 -22.33
N LYS A 40 18.28 34.16 -22.72
CA LYS A 40 17.38 34.90 -21.82
C LYS A 40 15.97 34.31 -21.67
N HIS A 41 15.55 33.35 -22.52
CA HIS A 41 14.17 32.80 -22.48
C HIS A 41 14.03 31.40 -21.86
N ALA A 42 15.11 30.78 -21.38
CA ALA A 42 15.06 29.45 -20.75
C ALA A 42 14.88 29.49 -19.21
N SER A 43 14.74 30.68 -18.61
CA SER A 43 14.69 30.87 -17.15
C SER A 43 13.28 31.01 -16.57
N THR A 44 12.23 30.79 -17.36
CA THR A 44 10.83 31.02 -16.94
C THR A 44 9.94 29.78 -16.92
N THR A 45 10.51 28.57 -16.90
CA THR A 45 9.73 27.33 -16.74
C THR A 45 9.90 26.78 -15.33
N THR A 46 8.99 27.21 -14.45
CA THR A 46 8.52 26.55 -13.22
C THR A 46 9.55 25.80 -12.37
N ILE A 47 10.20 26.54 -11.47
CA ILE A 47 10.80 25.98 -10.25
C ILE A 47 9.66 25.83 -9.24
N SER A 48 9.30 24.58 -8.91
CA SER A 48 8.48 24.25 -7.75
C SER A 48 9.24 24.68 -6.49
N SER A 49 8.66 25.60 -5.73
CA SER A 49 9.28 26.16 -4.52
C SER A 49 9.25 25.17 -3.36
N TYR A 50 10.39 24.56 -3.05
CA TYR A 50 10.66 24.04 -1.71
C TYR A 50 11.12 25.21 -0.84
N GLY A 51 10.25 25.71 0.03
CA GLY A 51 10.59 26.77 0.98
C GLY A 51 11.37 26.21 2.18
N LEU A 52 12.55 26.76 2.45
CA LEU A 52 13.24 26.58 3.72
C LEU A 52 12.48 27.35 4.83
N PRO A 53 12.27 26.76 6.02
CA PRO A 53 11.77 27.50 7.18
C PRO A 53 12.80 28.54 7.63
N GLY A 54 12.34 29.78 7.80
CA GLY A 54 13.19 30.91 8.20
C GLY A 54 13.48 30.91 9.69
N ILE A 55 14.69 30.49 10.06
CA ILE A 55 15.37 30.90 11.30
C ILE A 55 16.81 31.20 10.92
N ILE A 56 17.37 32.28 11.49
CA ILE A 56 18.66 32.94 11.21
C ILE A 56 18.52 34.07 10.17
N ARG A 57 18.00 35.21 10.63
CA ARG A 57 18.35 36.52 10.05
C ARG A 57 18.82 37.46 11.16
N LYS A 58 20.13 37.46 11.41
CA LYS A 58 20.88 38.62 11.91
C LYS A 58 22.03 38.88 10.92
N GLY A 59 22.30 40.17 10.66
CA GLY A 59 23.08 40.75 9.55
C GLY A 59 24.48 40.17 9.30
N PHE A 60 25.16 40.47 8.18
CA PHE A 60 25.51 41.78 7.63
C PHE A 60 25.85 41.69 6.12
N GLY A 61 25.60 42.79 5.37
CA GLY A 61 26.40 43.26 4.21
C GLY A 61 26.36 42.49 2.87
N PRO A 62 26.28 43.18 1.70
CA PRO A 62 26.27 42.52 0.40
C PRO A 62 27.70 42.26 -0.07
N VAL A 63 28.25 41.09 0.24
CA VAL A 63 29.40 40.57 -0.53
C VAL A 63 28.82 39.88 -1.75
N LYS A 64 29.12 40.43 -2.93
CA LYS A 64 28.83 39.81 -4.24
C LYS A 64 29.78 38.63 -4.43
N GLU A 65 29.58 37.55 -3.66
CA GLU A 65 30.12 36.26 -4.06
C GLU A 65 29.30 35.79 -5.26
N SER A 66 29.94 35.70 -6.42
CA SER A 66 29.39 34.91 -7.51
C SER A 66 29.36 33.47 -7.03
N SER A 67 28.26 33.04 -6.44
CA SER A 67 27.98 31.64 -6.17
C SER A 67 27.88 30.95 -7.53
N GLN A 68 29.02 30.53 -8.08
CA GLN A 68 29.05 29.48 -9.07
C GLN A 68 28.54 28.24 -8.32
N ILE A 69 27.24 28.03 -8.38
CA ILE A 69 26.66 26.73 -8.04
C ILE A 69 27.23 25.79 -9.09
N GLU A 70 28.31 25.11 -8.74
CA GLU A 70 28.77 23.94 -9.49
C GLU A 70 27.56 23.03 -9.66
N ARG A 71 27.30 22.60 -10.90
CA ARG A 71 26.29 21.58 -11.13
C ARG A 71 26.70 20.39 -10.26
N PRO A 72 25.83 19.88 -9.39
CA PRO A 72 26.20 18.74 -8.58
C PRO A 72 26.69 17.65 -9.53
N ILE A 73 27.90 17.14 -9.27
CA ILE A 73 28.54 16.06 -10.04
C ILE A 73 27.74 14.75 -9.91
N ASP A 74 26.69 14.78 -9.09
CA ASP A 74 25.85 13.67 -8.69
C ASP A 74 24.38 14.12 -8.64
N ASP A 75 23.46 13.20 -8.38
CA ASP A 75 22.01 13.44 -8.31
C ASP A 75 21.52 14.36 -7.17
N GLY A 76 22.42 14.87 -6.34
CA GLY A 76 22.10 15.75 -5.20
C GLY A 76 21.48 15.02 -3.99
N LEU A 77 21.39 13.69 -4.00
CA LEU A 77 20.88 12.91 -2.88
C LEU A 77 21.98 12.69 -1.82
N VAL A 78 21.72 13.12 -0.58
CA VAL A 78 22.58 12.92 0.58
C VAL A 78 21.95 11.89 1.50
N PHE A 79 22.69 10.82 1.82
CA PHE A 79 22.23 9.74 2.69
C PHE A 79 22.95 9.79 4.04
N PRO A 80 22.32 9.30 5.13
CA PRO A 80 22.89 9.35 6.47
C PRO A 80 24.03 8.34 6.68
N VAL A 81 24.32 7.51 5.67
CA VAL A 81 25.40 6.51 5.65
C VAL A 81 26.21 6.71 4.36
N PRO A 82 27.56 6.61 4.38
CA PRO A 82 28.37 6.67 3.17
C PRO A 82 28.00 5.55 2.19
N LEU A 83 27.78 5.91 0.92
CA LEU A 83 27.44 4.96 -0.16
C LEU A 83 28.50 5.01 -1.27
N PHE A 84 28.89 3.84 -1.76
CA PHE A 84 29.88 3.69 -2.84
C PHE A 84 29.30 2.91 -4.02
N GLY A 85 29.59 3.34 -5.25
CA GLY A 85 29.34 2.58 -6.48
C GLY A 85 27.94 1.96 -6.60
N GLU A 86 27.88 0.63 -6.70
CA GLU A 86 26.65 -0.17 -6.86
C GLU A 86 25.63 0.01 -5.73
N SER A 87 26.08 0.32 -4.50
CA SER A 87 25.19 0.61 -3.37
C SER A 87 24.33 1.85 -3.61
N LYS A 88 24.84 2.85 -4.36
CA LYS A 88 24.05 4.05 -4.68
C LYS A 88 22.91 3.75 -5.66
N ALA A 89 23.15 2.89 -6.66
CA ALA A 89 22.12 2.47 -7.60
C ALA A 89 21.03 1.63 -6.92
N LEU A 90 21.43 0.72 -6.02
CA LEU A 90 20.49 -0.05 -5.19
C LEU A 90 19.61 0.89 -4.35
N VAL A 91 20.20 1.86 -3.66
CA VAL A 91 19.46 2.80 -2.81
C VAL A 91 18.47 3.66 -3.63
N LYS A 92 18.81 4.05 -4.86
CA LYS A 92 17.84 4.71 -5.75
C LYS A 92 16.63 3.83 -6.05
N ARG A 93 16.85 2.54 -6.29
CA ARG A 93 15.76 1.57 -6.50
C ARG A 93 14.94 1.39 -5.24
N VAL A 94 15.57 1.38 -4.05
CA VAL A 94 14.90 1.36 -2.75
C VAL A 94 14.02 2.58 -2.55
N VAL A 95 14.53 3.80 -2.79
CA VAL A 95 13.76 5.04 -2.69
C VAL A 95 12.61 5.03 -3.69
N GLY A 96 12.86 4.69 -4.96
CA GLY A 96 11.82 4.59 -5.98
C GLY A 96 10.73 3.57 -5.63
N PHE A 97 11.12 2.42 -5.07
CA PHE A 97 10.20 1.44 -4.54
C PHE A 97 9.35 2.06 -3.43
N LEU A 98 9.95 2.61 -2.37
CA LEU A 98 9.22 3.16 -1.22
C LEU A 98 8.33 4.36 -1.56
N CYS A 99 8.70 5.15 -2.57
CA CYS A 99 7.88 6.23 -3.13
C CYS A 99 6.69 5.74 -3.95
N ALA A 100 6.71 4.49 -4.46
CA ALA A 100 5.64 3.97 -5.29
C ALA A 100 4.32 3.88 -4.50
N THR A 101 3.21 4.18 -5.17
CA THR A 101 1.89 4.18 -4.55
C THR A 101 1.52 2.78 -4.08
N ARG A 102 1.13 2.62 -2.81
CA ARG A 102 0.98 1.31 -2.15
C ARG A 102 -0.46 0.80 -2.02
N TYR A 103 -1.41 1.42 -2.71
CA TYR A 103 -2.76 0.85 -2.86
C TYR A 103 -2.78 -0.19 -3.99
N VAL A 104 -3.89 -0.93 -4.09
CA VAL A 104 -4.19 -1.86 -5.19
C VAL A 104 -4.13 -1.12 -6.53
N PRO A 105 -3.15 -1.36 -7.43
CA PRO A 105 -2.89 -0.53 -8.62
C PRO A 105 -4.12 -0.21 -9.49
N GLN A 106 -5.08 -1.13 -9.49
CA GLN A 106 -6.38 -1.05 -10.16
C GLN A 106 -7.23 0.14 -9.67
N LEU A 107 -7.00 0.64 -8.45
CA LEU A 107 -7.67 1.80 -7.86
C LEU A 107 -7.03 3.15 -8.23
N SER A 108 -6.04 3.19 -9.12
CA SER A 108 -5.41 4.46 -9.54
C SER A 108 -6.37 5.48 -10.17
N LYS A 109 -7.48 4.99 -10.73
CA LYS A 109 -8.58 5.84 -11.20
C LYS A 109 -9.48 6.33 -10.08
N ALA A 110 -9.69 5.54 -9.02
CA ALA A 110 -10.56 5.87 -7.89
C ALA A 110 -9.88 6.70 -6.80
N LEU A 111 -8.57 6.57 -6.61
CA LEU A 111 -7.84 7.20 -5.52
C LEU A 111 -6.98 8.37 -6.00
N ASP A 112 -7.11 9.49 -5.30
CA ASP A 112 -6.20 10.61 -5.41
C ASP A 112 -5.06 10.44 -4.39
N SER A 113 -3.85 10.28 -4.92
CA SER A 113 -2.62 10.06 -4.16
C SER A 113 -1.81 11.33 -3.95
N ALA A 114 -2.35 12.51 -4.26
CA ALA A 114 -1.61 13.78 -4.24
C ALA A 114 -0.64 13.93 -3.05
N GLY A 115 0.64 13.68 -3.32
CA GLY A 115 1.84 14.27 -2.72
C GLY A 115 2.24 13.98 -1.27
N GLN A 116 1.35 13.66 -0.32
CA GLN A 116 1.68 13.94 1.08
C GLN A 116 2.02 12.74 1.98
N ALA A 117 1.32 11.60 1.86
CA ALA A 117 1.48 10.50 2.84
C ALA A 117 2.73 9.60 2.61
N SER A 118 3.18 9.41 1.37
CA SER A 118 4.41 8.64 1.08
C SER A 118 5.69 9.45 1.37
N SER A 119 5.59 10.77 1.56
CA SER A 119 6.74 11.65 1.75
C SER A 119 7.42 11.48 3.12
N MET A 120 6.71 11.04 4.17
CA MET A 120 7.24 11.04 5.54
C MET A 120 8.29 9.94 5.78
N PHE A 121 7.96 8.68 5.49
CA PHE A 121 8.93 7.57 5.65
C PHE A 121 10.10 7.73 4.68
N VAL A 122 9.85 8.25 3.48
CA VAL A 122 10.90 8.58 2.53
C VAL A 122 11.84 9.64 3.12
N ARG A 123 11.31 10.71 3.73
CA ARG A 123 12.13 11.71 4.42
C ARG A 123 12.98 11.09 5.52
N TYR A 124 12.42 10.19 6.32
CA TYR A 124 13.15 9.52 7.41
C TYR A 124 14.35 8.69 6.93
N ILE A 125 14.29 8.11 5.73
CA ILE A 125 15.44 7.39 5.13
C ILE A 125 16.63 8.32 4.87
N PHE A 126 16.38 9.61 4.60
CA PHE A 126 17.45 10.57 4.31
C PHE A 126 18.04 11.21 5.58
N ILE A 127 17.33 11.19 6.71
CA ILE A 127 17.75 11.88 7.94
C ILE A 127 18.13 10.93 9.09
N ASP A 128 17.77 9.65 9.02
CA ASP A 128 17.99 8.69 10.10
C ASP A 128 18.64 7.39 9.58
N GLN A 129 19.78 7.01 10.18
CA GLN A 129 20.54 5.82 9.77
C GLN A 129 19.78 4.51 9.97
N ALA A 130 19.02 4.38 11.07
CA ALA A 130 18.28 3.16 11.35
C ALA A 130 17.09 3.02 10.39
N CYS A 131 16.40 4.14 10.08
CA CYS A 131 15.38 4.17 9.03
C CYS A 131 15.96 3.76 7.68
N PHE A 132 17.13 4.32 7.32
CA PHE A 132 17.84 3.98 6.09
C PHE A 132 18.13 2.47 5.99
N HIS A 133 18.79 1.91 6.99
CA HIS A 133 19.15 0.50 6.99
C HIS A 133 17.90 -0.40 6.95
N CYS A 134 16.87 -0.11 7.73
CA CYS A 134 15.64 -0.91 7.76
C CYS A 134 14.90 -0.86 6.41
N ALA A 135 14.83 0.32 5.80
CA ALA A 135 14.21 0.53 4.50
C ALA A 135 14.92 -0.23 3.39
N VAL A 136 16.26 -0.23 3.39
CA VAL A 136 17.06 -1.00 2.42
C VAL A 136 16.84 -2.49 2.61
N ALA A 137 16.92 -3.01 3.85
CA ALA A 137 16.69 -4.42 4.14
C ALA A 137 15.31 -4.89 3.67
N THR A 138 14.27 -4.14 4.03
CA THR A 138 12.87 -4.44 3.66
C THR A 138 12.67 -4.40 2.15
N SER A 139 13.27 -3.42 1.47
CA SER A 139 13.13 -3.27 0.02
C SER A 139 13.86 -4.38 -0.75
N ILE A 140 15.02 -4.83 -0.26
CA ILE A 140 15.71 -5.99 -0.85
C ILE A 140 14.80 -7.23 -0.77
N LEU A 141 14.17 -7.50 0.38
CA LEU A 141 13.25 -8.63 0.53
C LEU A 141 12.02 -8.54 -0.38
N CYS A 142 11.43 -7.35 -0.52
CA CYS A 142 10.20 -7.18 -1.31
C CYS A 142 10.45 -7.15 -2.82
N LEU A 143 11.63 -6.68 -3.25
CA LEU A 143 12.01 -6.68 -4.66
C LEU A 143 12.47 -8.09 -5.03
N ASN A 144 11.54 -8.92 -5.52
CA ASN A 144 11.77 -10.30 -6.00
C ASN A 144 12.99 -10.45 -6.95
N ASN A 145 13.38 -9.38 -7.65
CA ASN A 145 14.55 -9.38 -8.55
C ASN A 145 15.92 -9.20 -7.84
N LEU A 146 15.95 -9.00 -6.52
CA LEU A 146 17.18 -8.85 -5.72
C LEU A 146 17.45 -10.05 -4.80
N VAL A 147 16.41 -10.77 -4.38
CA VAL A 147 16.50 -11.97 -3.52
C VAL A 147 16.97 -13.22 -4.28
N THR A 148 16.84 -13.25 -5.61
CA THR A 148 17.32 -14.38 -6.44
C THR A 148 18.84 -14.49 -6.52
N ARG A 149 19.60 -13.53 -5.96
CA ARG A 149 21.04 -13.62 -5.77
C ARG A 149 21.34 -13.88 -4.28
N PRO A 150 22.17 -14.89 -3.92
CA PRO A 150 22.59 -15.14 -2.54
C PRO A 150 23.13 -13.89 -1.83
N ASP A 151 23.81 -13.02 -2.59
CA ASP A 151 24.35 -11.74 -2.14
C ASP A 151 23.27 -10.80 -1.57
N GLY A 152 22.04 -10.82 -2.11
CA GLY A 152 20.95 -9.96 -1.70
C GLY A 152 20.45 -10.27 -0.29
N ILE A 153 20.33 -11.54 0.06
CA ILE A 153 19.90 -11.98 1.40
C ILE A 153 20.93 -11.54 2.45
N LEU A 154 22.23 -11.75 2.17
CA LEU A 154 23.31 -11.32 3.07
C LEU A 154 23.32 -9.79 3.26
N GLN A 155 23.08 -9.03 2.19
CA GLN A 155 22.94 -7.58 2.28
C GLN A 155 21.72 -7.17 3.14
N ALA A 156 20.56 -7.78 2.93
CA ALA A 156 19.38 -7.52 3.76
C ALA A 156 19.64 -7.83 5.24
N MET A 157 20.28 -8.98 5.53
CA MET A 157 20.69 -9.36 6.89
C MET A 157 21.68 -8.38 7.52
N SER A 158 22.66 -7.89 6.76
CA SER A 158 23.59 -6.87 7.23
C SER A 158 22.85 -5.58 7.59
N HIS A 159 22.01 -5.08 6.69
CA HIS A 159 21.23 -3.87 6.92
C HIS A 159 20.25 -4.01 8.11
N ILE A 160 19.53 -5.12 8.25
CA ILE A 160 18.66 -5.29 9.42
C ILE A 160 19.48 -5.42 10.72
N SER A 161 20.65 -6.08 10.70
CA SER A 161 21.55 -6.15 11.86
C SER A 161 22.03 -4.75 12.30
N HIS A 162 22.35 -3.87 11.35
CA HIS A 162 22.67 -2.47 11.63
C HIS A 162 21.49 -1.73 12.27
N THR A 163 20.26 -1.99 11.78
CA THR A 163 19.04 -1.42 12.35
C THR A 163 18.88 -1.80 13.82
N PHE A 164 19.00 -3.10 14.14
CA PHE A 164 18.94 -3.59 15.53
C PHE A 164 19.99 -2.94 16.42
N ARG A 165 21.24 -2.85 15.96
CA ARG A 165 22.34 -2.23 16.72
C ARG A 165 22.05 -0.77 17.06
N LEU A 166 21.62 0.01 16.05
CA LEU A 166 21.31 1.44 16.23
C LEU A 166 20.13 1.66 17.18
N ILE A 167 19.07 0.86 17.06
CA ILE A 167 17.90 0.97 17.95
C ILE A 167 18.25 0.58 19.37
N ASN A 168 18.99 -0.52 19.57
CA ASN A 168 19.43 -0.93 20.90
C ASN A 168 20.27 0.15 21.57
N GLN A 169 21.18 0.79 20.83
CA GLN A 169 21.98 1.90 21.33
C GLN A 169 21.11 3.07 21.80
N ARG A 170 20.14 3.52 20.99
CA ARG A 170 19.21 4.61 21.36
C ARG A 170 18.43 4.29 22.63
N LEU A 171 17.87 3.08 22.69
CA LEU A 171 17.04 2.65 23.82
C LEU A 171 17.85 2.44 25.10
N SER A 172 19.14 2.05 25.00
CA SER A 172 20.02 1.93 26.17
C SER A 172 20.48 3.28 26.73
N LEU A 173 20.57 4.32 25.89
CA LEU A 173 21.04 5.64 26.30
C LEU A 173 19.95 6.50 26.99
N GLN A 174 18.75 5.95 27.22
CA GLN A 174 17.59 6.67 27.76
C GLN A 174 17.27 7.96 27.01
N GLU A 175 17.56 8.00 25.70
CA GLU A 175 17.16 9.11 24.84
C GLU A 175 15.63 9.24 24.82
N GLU A 176 15.14 10.46 24.64
CA GLU A 176 13.72 10.70 24.42
C GLU A 176 13.24 9.91 23.19
N ILE A 177 12.08 9.26 23.31
CA ILE A 177 11.54 8.39 22.25
C ILE A 177 11.14 9.27 21.06
N SER A 178 12.02 9.32 20.05
CA SER A 178 11.79 10.11 18.84
C SER A 178 10.81 9.43 17.87
N ASP A 179 10.19 10.24 17.00
CA ASP A 179 9.32 9.74 15.92
C ASP A 179 10.07 8.83 14.95
N THR A 180 11.36 9.10 14.70
CA THR A 180 12.18 8.24 13.86
C THR A 180 12.40 6.88 14.50
N THR A 181 12.59 6.81 15.82
CA THR A 181 12.69 5.54 16.55
C THR A 181 11.40 4.74 16.40
N MET A 182 10.24 5.35 16.63
CA MET A 182 8.95 4.69 16.42
C MET A 182 8.75 4.24 14.97
N ALA A 183 9.11 5.06 13.98
CA ALA A 183 9.02 4.72 12.56
C ALA A 183 9.93 3.54 12.19
N VAL A 184 11.11 3.42 12.80
CA VAL A 184 11.96 2.23 12.63
C VAL A 184 11.27 0.99 13.18
N ILE A 185 10.67 1.05 14.37
CA ILE A 185 9.96 -0.11 14.93
C ILE A 185 8.76 -0.52 14.05
N VAL A 186 8.00 0.43 13.51
CA VAL A 186 6.96 0.16 12.49
C VAL A 186 7.54 -0.56 11.28
N SER A 187 8.71 -0.11 10.80
CA SER A 187 9.39 -0.70 9.65
C SER A 187 9.94 -2.11 9.96
N MET A 188 10.43 -2.34 11.17
CA MET A 188 10.90 -3.65 11.63
C MET A 188 9.74 -4.66 11.74
N ALA A 189 8.56 -4.23 12.22
CA ALA A 189 7.37 -5.06 12.18
C ALA A 189 7.01 -5.44 10.73
N GLN A 190 7.04 -4.48 9.80
CA GLN A 190 6.79 -4.78 8.38
C GLN A 190 7.85 -5.73 7.77
N TYR A 191 9.13 -5.58 8.15
CA TYR A 191 10.21 -6.47 7.75
C TYR A 191 9.93 -7.93 8.18
N GLU A 192 9.57 -8.15 9.45
CA GLU A 192 9.23 -9.48 9.96
C GLU A 192 7.95 -10.03 9.30
N ARG A 193 6.95 -9.18 9.05
CA ARG A 193 5.72 -9.55 8.33
C ARG A 193 6.03 -10.12 6.94
N HIS A 194 6.92 -9.47 6.19
CA HIS A 194 7.30 -9.93 4.85
C HIS A 194 8.04 -11.26 4.84
N GLN A 195 8.66 -11.64 5.95
CA GLN A 195 9.27 -12.96 6.13
C GLN A 195 8.31 -13.99 6.75
N ASN A 196 7.03 -13.65 6.90
CA ASN A 196 6.01 -14.44 7.60
C ASN A 196 6.35 -14.76 9.06
N GLN A 197 7.19 -13.95 9.71
CA GLN A 197 7.62 -14.12 11.10
C GLN A 197 6.72 -13.31 12.05
N TYR A 198 5.42 -13.62 12.05
CA TYR A 198 4.42 -12.83 12.78
C TYR A 198 4.61 -12.85 14.31
N GLN A 199 5.13 -13.93 14.89
CA GLN A 199 5.42 -13.95 16.34
C GLN A 199 6.55 -12.99 16.71
N ARG A 200 7.61 -12.92 15.89
CA ARG A 200 8.73 -11.98 16.10
C ARG A 200 8.29 -10.55 15.90
N GLY A 201 7.59 -10.28 14.80
CA GLY A 201 7.11 -8.93 14.53
C GLY A 201 6.09 -8.42 15.53
N PHE A 202 5.32 -9.30 16.19
CA PHE A 202 4.36 -8.89 17.23
C PHE A 202 5.06 -8.24 18.43
N VAL A 203 6.29 -8.65 18.75
CA VAL A 203 7.12 -8.01 19.78
C VAL A 203 7.39 -6.54 19.43
N HIS A 204 7.58 -6.21 18.15
CA HIS A 204 7.74 -4.83 17.70
C HIS A 204 6.45 -4.02 17.85
N VAL A 205 5.28 -4.63 17.60
CA VAL A 205 3.98 -3.97 17.81
C VAL A 205 3.72 -3.70 19.30
N GLN A 206 4.08 -4.64 20.17
CA GLN A 206 4.02 -4.45 21.62
C GLN A 206 4.95 -3.32 22.08
N ALA A 207 6.18 -3.27 21.54
CA ALA A 207 7.11 -2.19 21.80
C ALA A 207 6.55 -0.83 21.37
N LEU A 208 5.91 -0.73 20.20
CA LEU A 208 5.23 0.49 19.75
C LEU A 208 4.15 0.94 20.72
N ARG A 209 3.28 0.02 21.17
CA ARG A 209 2.25 0.33 22.17
C ARG A 209 2.87 0.92 23.43
N ARG A 210 3.96 0.30 23.92
CA ARG A 210 4.66 0.77 25.13
C ARG A 210 5.29 2.15 24.92
N MET A 211 5.93 2.38 23.79
CA MET A 211 6.52 3.67 23.43
C MET A 211 5.46 4.79 23.37
N VAL A 212 4.30 4.50 22.78
CA VAL A 212 3.17 5.43 22.73
C VAL A 212 2.63 5.76 24.13
N GLN A 213 2.53 4.76 25.02
CA GLN A 213 2.12 4.99 26.41
C GLN A 213 3.10 5.90 27.16
N LEU A 214 4.40 5.72 26.96
CA LEU A 214 5.44 6.57 27.56
C LEU A 214 5.38 8.02 27.04
N GLN A 215 4.92 8.22 25.81
CA GLN A 215 4.68 9.54 25.21
C GLN A 215 3.32 10.15 25.60
N GLY A 216 2.60 9.59 26.57
CA GLY A 216 1.31 10.13 27.05
C GLY A 216 0.09 9.69 26.22
N GLY A 217 0.23 8.65 25.41
CA GLY A 217 -0.86 8.04 24.63
C GLY A 217 -0.88 8.44 23.15
N LEU A 218 -1.74 7.78 22.38
CA LEU A 218 -1.71 7.87 20.90
C LEU A 218 -2.02 9.29 20.41
N LEU A 219 -2.95 9.99 21.07
CA LEU A 219 -3.31 11.36 20.74
C LEU A 219 -2.16 12.35 20.89
N GLN A 220 -1.24 12.11 21.83
CA GLN A 220 -0.09 12.99 22.02
C GLN A 220 0.91 12.84 20.87
N VAL A 221 1.13 11.62 20.39
CA VAL A 221 1.94 11.35 19.18
C VAL A 221 1.25 11.89 17.92
N SER A 222 -0.07 11.74 17.85
CA SER A 222 -0.91 12.19 16.75
C SER A 222 -0.72 13.67 16.45
N LYS A 223 -0.73 14.55 17.46
CA LYS A 223 -0.57 16.03 17.33
C LYS A 223 0.57 16.47 16.41
N SER A 224 1.64 15.68 16.34
CA SER A 224 2.82 15.99 15.53
C SER A 224 2.92 15.11 14.28
N HIS A 225 2.42 13.87 14.32
CA HIS A 225 2.70 12.84 13.30
C HIS A 225 1.54 11.88 13.01
N HIS A 226 0.39 12.39 12.54
CA HIS A 226 -0.78 11.59 12.15
C HIS A 226 -0.49 10.41 11.19
N ILE A 227 0.36 10.62 10.18
CA ILE A 227 0.72 9.55 9.23
C ILE A 227 1.49 8.42 9.92
N LEU A 228 2.32 8.73 10.93
CA LEU A 228 3.02 7.71 11.71
C LEU A 228 2.02 6.86 12.50
N VAL A 229 1.08 7.53 13.18
CA VAL A 229 0.01 6.89 13.94
C VAL A 229 -0.83 5.99 13.05
N GLN A 230 -1.23 6.47 11.86
CA GLN A 230 -1.94 5.65 10.88
C GLN A 230 -1.16 4.38 10.51
N LYS A 231 0.17 4.45 10.38
CA LYS A 231 1.01 3.26 10.13
C LYS A 231 1.14 2.34 11.34
N MET A 232 1.17 2.87 12.56
CA MET A 232 1.14 2.06 13.79
C MET A 232 -0.15 1.27 13.89
N LEU A 233 -1.30 1.94 13.71
CA LEU A 233 -2.62 1.31 13.72
C LEU A 233 -2.75 0.26 12.61
N ARG A 234 -2.19 0.53 11.43
CA ARG A 234 -2.14 -0.45 10.33
C ARG A 234 -1.37 -1.71 10.71
N VAL A 235 -0.16 -1.57 11.25
CA VAL A 235 0.64 -2.72 11.67
C VAL A 235 -0.08 -3.50 12.76
N ASP A 236 -0.65 -2.81 13.76
CA ASP A 236 -1.41 -3.47 14.83
C ASP A 236 -2.58 -4.29 14.29
N LEU A 237 -3.38 -3.72 13.38
CA LEU A 237 -4.48 -4.41 12.72
C LEU A 237 -4.01 -5.62 11.89
N GLU A 238 -2.96 -5.47 11.08
CA GLU A 238 -2.42 -6.56 10.26
C GLU A 238 -1.97 -7.75 11.13
N TYR A 239 -1.31 -7.49 12.26
CA TYR A 239 -0.89 -8.55 13.19
C TYR A 239 -2.07 -9.17 13.93
N ALA A 240 -3.03 -8.37 14.39
CA ALA A 240 -4.24 -8.86 15.03
C ALA A 240 -5.04 -9.81 14.12
N LEU A 241 -5.19 -9.44 12.84
CA LEU A 241 -5.82 -10.29 11.83
C LEU A 241 -5.04 -11.58 11.59
N GLN A 242 -3.71 -11.51 11.44
CA GLN A 242 -2.92 -12.71 11.15
C GLN A 242 -2.88 -13.69 12.34
N LEU A 243 -2.75 -13.16 13.56
CA LEU A 243 -2.62 -13.96 14.78
C LEU A 243 -3.99 -14.34 15.37
N GLY A 244 -5.08 -13.75 14.88
CA GLY A 244 -6.42 -13.95 15.40
C GLY A 244 -6.66 -13.32 16.77
N SER A 245 -5.81 -12.38 17.19
CA SER A 245 -5.92 -11.67 18.47
C SER A 245 -6.75 -10.40 18.36
N SER A 246 -6.98 -9.75 19.51
CA SER A 246 -7.42 -8.36 19.56
C SER A 246 -6.29 -7.40 19.16
N THR A 247 -6.65 -6.20 18.73
CA THR A 247 -5.72 -5.09 18.53
C THR A 247 -5.14 -4.60 19.85
N LEU A 248 -3.92 -4.07 19.82
CA LEU A 248 -3.25 -3.50 20.99
C LEU A 248 -3.68 -2.05 21.26
N PHE A 249 -3.98 -1.29 20.21
CA PHE A 249 -4.62 0.02 20.34
C PHE A 249 -6.14 -0.13 20.43
N SER A 250 -6.82 0.87 20.99
CA SER A 250 -8.28 0.82 21.14
C SER A 250 -9.00 1.24 19.86
N LEU A 251 -10.25 0.79 19.71
CA LEU A 251 -11.13 1.29 18.65
C LEU A 251 -11.36 2.80 18.77
N GLU A 252 -11.42 3.33 20.00
CA GLU A 252 -11.58 4.77 20.23
C GLU A 252 -10.37 5.56 19.72
N ASP A 253 -9.15 5.04 19.91
CA ASP A 253 -7.93 5.63 19.35
C ASP A 253 -7.99 5.70 17.82
N ALA A 254 -8.40 4.60 17.17
CA ALA A 254 -8.54 4.55 15.72
C ALA A 254 -9.60 5.52 15.19
N ILE A 255 -10.75 5.65 15.87
CA ILE A 255 -11.81 6.61 15.52
C ILE A 255 -11.33 8.05 15.67
N LYS A 256 -10.65 8.39 16.77
CA LYS A 256 -10.15 9.75 16.99
C LYS A 256 -9.10 10.13 15.95
N GLU A 257 -8.17 9.23 15.65
CA GLU A 257 -7.18 9.46 14.59
C GLU A 257 -7.85 9.64 13.23
N ASN A 258 -8.85 8.80 12.92
CA ASN A 258 -9.60 8.92 11.68
C ASN A 258 -10.28 10.28 11.52
N ARG A 259 -10.88 10.82 12.57
CA ARG A 259 -11.46 12.17 12.53
C ARG A 259 -10.42 13.23 12.18
N ILE A 260 -9.24 13.16 12.81
CA ILE A 260 -8.16 14.12 12.54
C ILE A 260 -7.66 13.98 11.09
N ILE A 261 -7.46 12.76 10.61
CA ILE A 261 -7.07 12.52 9.20
C ILE A 261 -8.13 13.06 8.24
N ASN A 262 -9.41 12.85 8.53
CA ASN A 262 -10.51 13.34 7.70
C ASN A 262 -10.63 14.88 7.72
N GLU A 263 -10.35 15.52 8.85
CA GLU A 263 -10.28 16.99 8.94
C GLU A 263 -9.11 17.58 8.15
N LEU A 264 -7.95 16.92 8.16
CA LEU A 264 -6.73 17.39 7.50
C LEU A 264 -6.66 17.05 6.01
N TYR A 265 -7.13 15.86 5.64
CA TYR A 265 -6.92 15.26 4.31
C TYR A 265 -8.21 14.79 3.64
N GLY A 266 -9.33 14.78 4.35
CA GLY A 266 -10.63 14.41 3.79
C GLY A 266 -11.21 15.50 2.90
N ASP A 267 -12.27 15.16 2.17
CA ASP A 267 -13.03 16.15 1.41
C ASP A 267 -14.08 16.79 2.32
N ASN A 268 -14.17 18.13 2.32
CA ASN A 268 -15.27 18.90 2.92
C ASN A 268 -16.64 18.64 2.26
N ARG A 269 -16.72 17.69 1.31
CA ARG A 269 -17.91 17.33 0.55
C ARG A 269 -18.69 16.16 1.19
N HIS A 270 -18.64 16.07 2.51
CA HIS A 270 -19.55 15.25 3.30
C HIS A 270 -20.98 15.80 3.12
N ASN A 271 -21.63 15.52 2.00
CA ASN A 271 -23.09 15.61 1.78
C ASN A 271 -23.50 15.17 0.36
N HIS A 272 -22.76 14.25 -0.26
CA HIS A 272 -23.29 13.49 -1.39
C HIS A 272 -23.34 12.00 -1.02
N ALA A 273 -23.98 11.70 0.12
CA ALA A 273 -24.79 10.51 0.18
C ALA A 273 -25.95 10.72 -0.81
N GLY A 274 -25.66 10.57 -2.11
CA GLY A 274 -26.71 10.23 -3.05
C GLY A 274 -27.33 8.97 -2.48
N SER A 275 -28.59 9.05 -2.06
CA SER A 275 -29.36 7.91 -1.61
C SER A 275 -29.55 6.98 -2.81
N SER A 276 -28.50 6.26 -3.19
CA SER A 276 -28.69 5.05 -3.96
C SER A 276 -29.50 4.15 -3.04
N LYS A 277 -30.76 3.92 -3.39
CA LYS A 277 -31.61 2.95 -2.70
C LYS A 277 -30.95 1.60 -2.93
N SER A 278 -29.96 1.27 -2.10
CA SER A 278 -29.40 -0.07 -2.05
C SER A 278 -30.56 -0.99 -1.72
N TYR A 279 -30.82 -1.96 -2.58
CA TYR A 279 -31.75 -3.04 -2.26
C TYR A 279 -31.20 -3.74 -1.02
N GLN A 280 -31.76 -3.45 0.15
CA GLN A 280 -31.41 -4.13 1.38
C GLN A 280 -32.21 -5.42 1.42
N SER A 281 -31.50 -6.54 1.47
CA SER A 281 -32.14 -7.83 1.70
C SER A 281 -32.82 -7.80 3.08
N PRO A 282 -34.09 -8.25 3.20
CA PRO A 282 -34.78 -8.34 4.50
C PRO A 282 -34.01 -9.16 5.54
N LEU A 283 -33.12 -10.08 5.10
CA LEU A 283 -32.23 -10.81 6.00
C LEU A 283 -31.25 -9.89 6.73
N ILE A 284 -30.76 -8.84 6.07
CA ILE A 284 -29.79 -7.90 6.66
C ILE A 284 -30.49 -7.09 7.77
N GLU A 285 -31.75 -6.70 7.58
CA GLU A 285 -32.54 -5.97 8.57
C GLU A 285 -32.76 -6.76 9.87
N SER A 286 -32.64 -8.09 9.83
CA SER A 286 -32.83 -8.98 10.99
C SER A 286 -31.56 -9.17 11.84
N LEU A 287 -30.39 -8.71 11.38
CA LEU A 287 -29.11 -8.90 12.07
C LEU A 287 -28.95 -7.95 13.25
N ARG A 288 -27.93 -8.13 14.09
CA ARG A 288 -27.56 -7.07 15.05
C ARG A 288 -27.21 -5.75 14.35
N ARG A 289 -27.63 -4.64 14.95
CA ARG A 289 -27.43 -3.27 14.43
C ARG A 289 -25.98 -2.95 14.08
N ASP A 290 -25.03 -3.40 14.88
CA ASP A 290 -23.60 -3.15 14.63
C ASP A 290 -23.07 -3.85 13.37
N ILE A 291 -23.49 -5.08 13.08
CA ILE A 291 -23.18 -5.75 11.80
C ILE A 291 -23.86 -5.01 10.64
N GLN A 292 -25.13 -4.61 10.80
CA GLN A 292 -25.87 -3.88 9.76
C GLN A 292 -25.17 -2.57 9.39
N ASP A 293 -24.78 -1.79 10.40
CA ASP A 293 -24.11 -0.50 10.22
C ASP A 293 -22.79 -0.68 9.45
N ILE A 294 -21.99 -1.68 9.83
CA ILE A 294 -20.74 -1.99 9.11
C ILE A 294 -21.05 -2.42 7.68
N PHE A 295 -21.99 -3.34 7.48
CA PHE A 295 -22.33 -3.83 6.15
C PHE A 295 -22.75 -2.69 5.21
N ASN A 296 -23.59 -1.78 5.70
CA ASN A 296 -24.06 -0.62 4.94
C ASN A 296 -22.92 0.36 4.61
N GLU A 297 -22.03 0.62 5.57
CA GLU A 297 -20.85 1.45 5.37
C GLU A 297 -19.92 0.86 4.31
N VAL A 298 -19.60 -0.43 4.38
CA VAL A 298 -18.74 -1.09 3.41
C VAL A 298 -19.39 -1.14 2.03
N THR A 299 -20.71 -1.33 1.95
CA THR A 299 -21.46 -1.26 0.69
C THR A 299 -21.37 0.14 0.07
N SER A 300 -21.51 1.19 0.90
CA SER A 300 -21.33 2.58 0.46
C SER A 300 -19.90 2.85 -0.04
N ILE A 301 -18.88 2.40 0.69
CA ILE A 301 -17.48 2.51 0.28
C ILE A 301 -17.24 1.80 -1.06
N ALA A 302 -17.77 0.59 -1.24
CA ALA A 302 -17.65 -0.15 -2.49
C ALA A 302 -18.30 0.59 -3.67
N SER A 303 -19.50 1.15 -3.47
CA SER A 303 -20.18 1.98 -4.48
C SER A 303 -19.35 3.21 -4.84
N MET A 304 -18.86 3.96 -3.85
CA MET A 304 -18.03 5.15 -4.08
C MET A 304 -16.76 4.82 -4.88
N LEU A 305 -16.10 3.70 -4.59
CA LEU A 305 -14.93 3.26 -5.33
C LEU A 305 -15.26 2.87 -6.78
N ASN A 306 -16.39 2.19 -7.01
CA ASN A 306 -16.83 1.86 -8.36
C ASN A 306 -17.19 3.11 -9.16
N ASP A 307 -17.94 4.04 -8.56
CA ASP A 307 -18.31 5.32 -9.19
C ASP A 307 -17.07 6.15 -9.54
N ALA A 308 -16.11 6.26 -8.62
CA ALA A 308 -14.85 6.95 -8.83
C ALA A 308 -14.00 6.28 -9.92
N THR A 309 -13.96 4.95 -9.96
CA THR A 309 -13.25 4.19 -11.00
C THR A 309 -13.82 4.45 -12.39
N ASN A 310 -15.16 4.51 -12.48
CA ASN A 310 -15.89 4.74 -13.72
C ASN A 310 -15.94 6.22 -14.13
N GLY A 311 -15.37 7.13 -13.32
CA GLY A 311 -15.38 8.57 -13.58
C GLY A 311 -16.76 9.24 -13.37
N VAL A 312 -17.69 8.53 -12.73
CA VAL A 312 -19.01 9.05 -12.35
C VAL A 312 -18.91 9.85 -11.04
N GLY A 313 -18.14 9.33 -10.08
CA GLY A 313 -17.90 9.95 -8.78
C GLY A 313 -16.54 10.65 -8.68
N PRO A 314 -16.35 11.51 -7.67
CA PRO A 314 -15.04 12.10 -7.39
C PRO A 314 -14.05 11.03 -6.92
N LYS A 315 -12.76 11.26 -7.17
CA LYS A 315 -11.71 10.42 -6.59
C LYS A 315 -11.66 10.59 -5.07
N LEU A 316 -11.46 9.50 -4.35
CA LEU A 316 -11.32 9.51 -2.90
C LEU A 316 -9.88 9.85 -2.52
N LYS A 317 -9.69 10.64 -1.46
CA LYS A 317 -8.36 10.95 -0.92
C LYS A 317 -7.76 9.71 -0.28
N SER A 318 -6.57 9.33 -0.73
CA SER A 318 -5.96 8.06 -0.31
C SER A 318 -5.73 7.98 1.19
N CYS A 319 -5.29 9.06 1.84
CA CYS A 319 -5.02 9.05 3.29
C CYS A 319 -6.29 8.84 4.13
N ALA A 320 -7.36 9.57 3.79
CA ALA A 320 -8.69 9.42 4.40
C ALA A 320 -9.24 8.00 4.21
N PHE A 321 -9.24 7.51 2.97
CA PHE A 321 -9.72 6.17 2.65
C PHE A 321 -9.02 5.07 3.45
N HIS A 322 -7.68 5.12 3.57
CA HIS A 322 -6.96 4.15 4.40
C HIS A 322 -7.32 4.28 5.88
N SER A 323 -7.60 5.49 6.36
CA SER A 323 -8.04 5.71 7.72
C SER A 323 -9.42 5.11 7.98
N ASP A 324 -10.33 5.17 7.01
CA ASP A 324 -11.66 4.57 7.10
C ASP A 324 -11.56 3.04 7.13
N LEU A 325 -10.70 2.45 6.30
CA LEU A 325 -10.40 1.03 6.32
C LEU A 325 -9.81 0.56 7.66
N LEU A 326 -8.99 1.38 8.32
CA LEU A 326 -8.48 1.04 9.65
C LEU A 326 -9.61 1.00 10.67
N VAL A 327 -10.47 2.03 10.71
CA VAL A 327 -11.63 2.03 11.63
C VAL A 327 -12.52 0.83 11.38
N LEU A 328 -12.80 0.50 10.11
CA LEU A 328 -13.52 -0.72 9.73
C LEU A 328 -12.88 -1.98 10.32
N GLY A 329 -11.57 -2.15 10.16
CA GLY A 329 -10.85 -3.29 10.72
C GLY A 329 -10.89 -3.39 12.24
N TYR A 330 -10.72 -2.25 12.93
CA TYR A 330 -10.84 -2.20 14.39
C TYR A 330 -12.27 -2.51 14.86
N ARG A 331 -13.30 -2.07 14.14
CA ARG A 331 -14.70 -2.40 14.45
C ARG A 331 -14.94 -3.90 14.30
N LEU A 332 -14.54 -4.49 13.17
CA LEU A 332 -14.68 -5.93 12.93
C LEU A 332 -13.95 -6.76 13.99
N GLY A 333 -12.72 -6.39 14.34
CA GLY A 333 -11.91 -7.10 15.34
C GLY A 333 -12.43 -6.96 16.77
N ASN A 334 -13.03 -5.81 17.12
CA ASN A 334 -13.65 -5.60 18.43
C ASN A 334 -14.94 -6.42 18.58
N MET A 335 -15.69 -6.60 17.49
CA MET A 335 -16.87 -7.47 17.51
C MET A 335 -16.49 -8.95 17.69
N TYR A 336 -15.64 -9.47 16.81
CA TYR A 336 -15.20 -10.86 16.83
C TYR A 336 -13.79 -11.00 16.25
N THR A 337 -12.82 -11.36 17.08
CA THR A 337 -11.48 -11.71 16.60
C THR A 337 -11.51 -13.03 15.83
N LEU A 338 -10.55 -13.25 14.93
CA LEU A 338 -10.50 -14.51 14.16
C LEU A 338 -10.13 -15.72 15.04
N GLY A 339 -9.33 -15.52 16.09
CA GLY A 339 -8.96 -16.58 17.04
C GLY A 339 -9.90 -16.70 18.24
N GLY A 340 -10.94 -15.88 18.33
CA GLY A 340 -11.87 -15.83 19.45
C GLY A 340 -13.18 -16.57 19.21
N CYS A 341 -14.13 -16.39 20.14
CA CYS A 341 -15.49 -16.92 19.99
C CYS A 341 -16.18 -16.31 18.77
N ARG A 342 -16.89 -17.15 18.00
CA ARG A 342 -17.61 -16.75 16.79
C ARG A 342 -19.09 -16.49 17.06
N PRO A 343 -19.78 -15.68 16.24
CA PRO A 343 -21.23 -15.49 16.35
C PRO A 343 -21.98 -16.82 16.30
N LYS A 344 -23.02 -16.97 17.12
CA LYS A 344 -23.91 -18.15 17.08
C LYS A 344 -24.81 -18.17 15.84
N CYS A 345 -25.18 -16.99 15.33
CA CYS A 345 -25.96 -16.87 14.10
C CYS A 345 -25.03 -17.15 12.88
N PRO A 346 -25.31 -18.19 12.07
CA PRO A 346 -24.46 -18.54 10.93
C PRO A 346 -24.34 -17.43 9.89
N ILE A 347 -25.44 -16.70 9.63
CA ILE A 347 -25.49 -15.59 8.67
C ILE A 347 -24.63 -14.42 9.17
N GLU A 348 -24.73 -14.05 10.45
CA GLU A 348 -23.87 -13.00 11.02
C GLU A 348 -22.39 -13.39 10.94
N ASN A 349 -22.06 -14.66 11.20
CA ASN A 349 -20.68 -15.14 11.07
C ASN A 349 -20.19 -15.09 9.61
N ALA A 350 -21.02 -15.49 8.64
CA ALA A 350 -20.71 -15.40 7.22
C ALA A 350 -20.46 -13.95 6.77
N ILE A 351 -21.32 -13.02 7.19
CA ILE A 351 -21.17 -11.59 6.88
C ILE A 351 -19.93 -11.02 7.54
N HIS A 352 -19.68 -11.30 8.82
CA HIS A 352 -18.49 -10.82 9.52
C HIS A 352 -17.19 -11.30 8.86
N LEU A 353 -17.10 -12.59 8.49
CA LEU A 353 -15.95 -13.14 7.80
C LEU A 353 -15.82 -12.60 6.37
N GLY A 354 -16.93 -12.45 5.64
CA GLY A 354 -16.95 -11.87 4.30
C GLY A 354 -16.48 -10.40 4.29
N LEU A 355 -16.90 -9.61 5.28
CA LEU A 355 -16.44 -8.22 5.46
C LEU A 355 -14.96 -8.16 5.86
N THR A 356 -14.49 -9.13 6.65
CA THR A 356 -13.07 -9.25 6.99
C THR A 356 -12.23 -9.63 5.75
N ALA A 357 -12.73 -10.55 4.91
CA ALA A 357 -12.12 -10.89 3.63
C ALA A 357 -12.09 -9.68 2.68
N PHE A 358 -13.19 -8.92 2.58
CA PHE A 358 -13.26 -7.66 1.84
C PHE A 358 -12.16 -6.69 2.31
N LEU A 359 -12.06 -6.42 3.62
CA LEU A 359 -11.04 -5.54 4.19
C LEU A 359 -9.62 -5.96 3.78
N ILE A 360 -9.31 -7.26 3.87
CA ILE A 360 -7.98 -7.80 3.56
C ILE A 360 -7.59 -7.54 2.09
N THR A 361 -8.55 -7.47 1.16
CA THR A 361 -8.25 -7.11 -0.24
C THR A 361 -7.66 -5.70 -0.40
N PHE A 362 -7.83 -4.83 0.60
CA PHE A 362 -7.26 -3.47 0.65
C PHE A 362 -6.05 -3.34 1.59
N LEU A 363 -5.55 -4.45 2.14
CA LEU A 363 -4.36 -4.50 2.98
C LEU A 363 -3.19 -5.26 2.34
N PRO A 364 -2.82 -5.01 1.05
CA PRO A 364 -1.65 -5.66 0.48
C PRO A 364 -0.36 -5.18 1.17
N GLY A 365 0.65 -6.05 1.19
CA GLY A 365 1.99 -5.72 1.65
C GLY A 365 2.75 -4.79 0.70
N LEU A 366 4.00 -4.47 1.04
CA LEU A 366 4.87 -3.61 0.22
C LEU A 366 5.19 -4.21 -1.16
N ASP A 367 5.02 -5.51 -1.32
CA ASP A 367 5.15 -6.28 -2.57
C ASP A 367 3.84 -6.37 -3.36
N HIS A 368 2.80 -5.63 -2.95
CA HIS A 368 1.44 -5.65 -3.51
C HIS A 368 0.72 -7.00 -3.39
N ARG A 369 1.22 -7.91 -2.55
CA ARG A 369 0.60 -9.22 -2.32
C ARG A 369 -0.22 -9.20 -1.04
N ILE A 370 -1.33 -9.92 -1.06
CA ILE A 370 -2.11 -10.21 0.14
C ILE A 370 -1.42 -11.36 0.88
N ALA A 371 -1.18 -11.18 2.17
CA ALA A 371 -0.61 -12.23 3.00
C ALA A 371 -1.62 -13.36 3.19
N TYR A 372 -1.16 -14.61 3.05
CA TYR A 372 -2.01 -15.76 3.32
C TYR A 372 -2.38 -15.83 4.80
N ASN A 373 -3.68 -15.82 5.09
CA ASN A 373 -4.23 -15.97 6.44
C ASN A 373 -4.94 -17.32 6.55
N ALA A 374 -4.27 -18.30 7.18
CA ALA A 374 -4.80 -19.64 7.37
C ALA A 374 -6.04 -19.66 8.29
N LEU A 375 -6.07 -18.82 9.32
CA LEU A 375 -7.20 -18.74 10.26
C LEU A 375 -8.48 -18.29 9.53
N LEU A 376 -8.41 -17.19 8.79
CA LEU A 376 -9.54 -16.70 8.00
C LEU A 376 -9.97 -17.74 6.95
N SER A 377 -9.02 -18.34 6.23
CA SER A 377 -9.32 -19.33 5.20
C SER A 377 -10.07 -20.54 5.78
N ASN A 378 -9.63 -21.05 6.93
CA ASN A 378 -10.28 -22.17 7.61
C ASN A 378 -11.67 -21.80 8.15
N LEU A 379 -11.84 -20.61 8.71
CA LEU A 379 -13.13 -20.12 9.19
C LEU A 379 -14.13 -19.95 8.03
N LEU A 380 -13.68 -19.38 6.92
CA LEU A 380 -14.47 -19.24 5.70
C LEU A 380 -14.88 -20.61 5.15
N LEU A 381 -13.96 -21.58 5.11
CA LEU A 381 -14.25 -22.97 4.70
C LEU A 381 -15.33 -23.61 5.57
N SER A 382 -15.22 -23.50 6.90
CA SER A 382 -16.23 -24.02 7.83
C SER A 382 -17.59 -23.40 7.55
N VAL A 383 -17.66 -22.06 7.49
CA VAL A 383 -18.95 -21.37 7.27
C VAL A 383 -19.56 -21.71 5.91
N ALA A 384 -18.76 -21.85 4.86
CA ALA A 384 -19.27 -22.25 3.55
C ALA A 384 -19.86 -23.66 3.53
N GLN A 385 -19.43 -24.55 4.44
CA GLN A 385 -20.00 -25.89 4.60
C GLN A 385 -21.26 -25.87 5.48
N ASP A 386 -21.24 -25.08 6.54
CA ASP A 386 -22.29 -25.05 7.57
C ASP A 386 -23.50 -24.18 7.19
N LEU A 387 -23.33 -23.22 6.28
CA LEU A 387 -24.41 -22.30 5.91
C LEU A 387 -25.49 -23.04 5.13
N ALA A 388 -26.62 -23.29 5.79
CA ALA A 388 -27.77 -24.01 5.24
C ALA A 388 -28.33 -23.31 3.99
N ASP A 389 -28.77 -24.12 3.03
CA ASP A 389 -29.22 -23.67 1.71
C ASP A 389 -30.71 -23.22 1.71
N ASP A 390 -31.13 -22.50 2.74
CA ASP A 390 -32.54 -22.27 3.08
C ASP A 390 -33.08 -20.90 2.62
N GLY A 391 -32.78 -20.52 1.37
CA GLY A 391 -33.43 -19.38 0.72
C GLY A 391 -32.55 -18.58 -0.23
N LEU A 392 -33.19 -17.85 -1.15
CA LEU A 392 -32.50 -17.10 -2.21
C LEU A 392 -31.47 -16.11 -1.64
N ALA A 393 -31.84 -15.33 -0.62
CA ALA A 393 -30.95 -14.32 -0.06
C ALA A 393 -29.76 -14.91 0.71
N ILE A 394 -29.90 -16.09 1.33
CA ILE A 394 -28.79 -16.81 1.95
C ILE A 394 -27.81 -17.31 0.88
N ARG A 395 -28.33 -17.83 -0.24
CA ARG A 395 -27.52 -18.26 -1.40
C ARG A 395 -26.75 -17.11 -2.02
N GLU A 396 -27.38 -15.94 -2.16
CA GLU A 396 -26.70 -14.74 -2.68
C GLU A 396 -25.57 -14.26 -1.73
N ILE A 397 -25.79 -14.30 -0.40
CA ILE A 397 -24.74 -14.02 0.60
C ILE A 397 -23.61 -15.06 0.52
N LEU A 398 -23.95 -16.34 0.40
CA LEU A 398 -22.98 -17.42 0.25
C LEU A 398 -22.13 -17.21 -1.01
N LEU A 399 -22.76 -16.88 -2.14
CA LEU A 399 -22.07 -16.56 -3.38
C LEU A 399 -21.11 -15.38 -3.17
N TRP A 400 -21.57 -14.29 -2.58
CA TRP A 400 -20.72 -13.14 -2.29
C TRP A 400 -19.52 -13.51 -1.40
N MET A 401 -19.76 -14.25 -0.31
CA MET A 401 -18.71 -14.71 0.61
C MET A 401 -17.67 -15.60 -0.11
N LEU A 402 -18.12 -16.52 -0.97
CA LEU A 402 -17.23 -17.40 -1.73
C LEU A 402 -16.29 -16.61 -2.65
N TYR A 403 -16.84 -15.61 -3.34
CA TYR A 403 -16.10 -14.81 -4.31
C TYR A 403 -15.18 -13.78 -3.64
N ILE A 404 -15.62 -13.12 -2.58
CA ILE A 404 -14.76 -12.21 -1.82
C ILE A 404 -13.67 -12.97 -1.06
N GLY A 405 -13.96 -14.18 -0.58
CA GLY A 405 -12.98 -15.09 0.01
C GLY A 405 -11.88 -15.44 -1.00
N ALA A 406 -12.23 -15.80 -2.23
CA ALA A 406 -11.27 -16.05 -3.30
C ALA A 406 -10.46 -14.81 -3.70
N ALA A 407 -11.06 -13.61 -3.64
CA ALA A 407 -10.34 -12.35 -3.85
C ALA A 407 -9.35 -12.03 -2.72
N SER A 408 -9.65 -12.45 -1.49
CA SER A 408 -8.78 -12.24 -0.32
C SER A 408 -7.65 -13.26 -0.18
N SER A 409 -7.74 -14.43 -0.84
CA SER A 409 -6.78 -15.52 -0.71
C SER A 409 -6.72 -16.36 -1.98
N SER A 410 -5.59 -16.29 -2.70
CA SER A 410 -5.38 -17.12 -3.90
C SER A 410 -5.45 -18.61 -3.61
N GLN A 411 -4.96 -19.03 -2.43
CA GLN A 411 -4.96 -20.42 -1.97
C GLN A 411 -6.40 -20.92 -1.78
N LEU A 412 -7.24 -20.08 -1.17
CA LEU A 412 -8.65 -20.38 -0.96
C LEU A 412 -9.40 -20.46 -2.30
N GLY A 413 -9.15 -19.51 -3.20
CA GLY A 413 -9.74 -19.51 -4.54
C GLY A 413 -9.45 -20.79 -5.35
N THR A 414 -8.28 -21.40 -5.14
CA THR A 414 -7.89 -22.67 -5.79
C THR A 414 -8.27 -23.93 -5.00
N HIS A 415 -8.87 -23.79 -3.81
CA HIS A 415 -9.15 -24.93 -2.95
C HIS A 415 -10.30 -25.79 -3.52
N PRO A 416 -10.15 -27.13 -3.66
CA PRO A 416 -11.16 -27.97 -4.32
C PRO A 416 -12.56 -27.86 -3.71
N THR A 417 -12.66 -27.86 -2.36
CA THR A 417 -13.94 -27.69 -1.66
C THR A 417 -14.57 -26.33 -1.93
N TRP A 418 -13.76 -25.29 -2.07
CA TRP A 418 -14.23 -23.93 -2.34
C TRP A 418 -14.79 -23.81 -3.76
N ILE A 419 -14.08 -24.38 -4.73
CA ILE A 419 -14.52 -24.46 -6.13
C ILE A 419 -15.80 -25.28 -6.25
N SER A 420 -15.88 -26.41 -5.53
CA SER A 420 -17.07 -27.27 -5.50
C SER A 420 -18.29 -26.54 -4.94
N LYS A 421 -18.13 -25.86 -3.79
CA LYS A 421 -19.23 -25.12 -3.17
C LYS A 421 -19.66 -23.91 -4.03
N SER A 422 -18.72 -23.24 -4.69
CA SER A 422 -19.01 -22.20 -5.69
C SER A 422 -19.87 -22.75 -6.83
N LYS A 423 -19.48 -23.90 -7.40
CA LYS A 423 -20.25 -24.56 -8.47
C LYS A 423 -21.67 -24.89 -8.03
N GLU A 424 -21.83 -25.55 -6.89
CA GLU A 424 -23.13 -25.89 -6.30
C GLU A 424 -24.02 -24.64 -6.14
N THR A 425 -23.45 -23.56 -5.61
CA THR A 425 -24.17 -22.30 -5.38
C THR A 425 -24.61 -21.65 -6.71
N ILE A 426 -23.73 -21.62 -7.73
CA ILE A 426 -24.02 -21.10 -9.06
C ILE A 426 -25.14 -21.88 -9.75
N ASP A 427 -25.05 -23.21 -9.74
CA ASP A 427 -26.04 -24.09 -10.37
C ASP A 427 -27.41 -23.93 -9.72
N THR A 428 -27.41 -23.82 -8.39
CA THR A 428 -28.61 -23.63 -7.58
C THR A 428 -29.26 -22.27 -7.81
N LEU A 429 -28.46 -21.21 -7.98
CA LEU A 429 -28.93 -19.87 -8.38
C LEU A 429 -29.23 -19.75 -9.88
N ARG A 430 -28.96 -20.81 -10.67
CA ARG A 430 -29.14 -20.87 -12.12
C ARG A 430 -28.40 -19.78 -12.88
N LEU A 431 -27.22 -19.38 -12.39
CA LEU A 431 -26.37 -18.39 -13.05
C LEU A 431 -25.57 -19.08 -14.15
N ARG A 432 -25.66 -18.60 -15.39
CA ARG A 432 -25.06 -19.21 -16.59
C ARG A 432 -23.98 -18.37 -17.24
N THR A 433 -23.87 -17.11 -16.84
CA THR A 433 -22.91 -16.14 -17.38
C THR A 433 -22.21 -15.41 -16.25
N TRP A 434 -20.99 -14.93 -16.53
CA TRP A 434 -20.26 -14.11 -15.58
C TRP A 434 -21.04 -12.83 -15.25
N GLU A 435 -21.70 -12.23 -16.24
CA GLU A 435 -22.51 -11.02 -16.06
C GLU A 435 -23.64 -11.23 -15.05
N GLN A 436 -24.30 -12.40 -15.08
CA GLN A 436 -25.31 -12.75 -14.08
C GLN A 436 -24.71 -12.89 -12.67
N VAL A 437 -23.54 -13.51 -12.53
CA VAL A 437 -22.82 -13.55 -11.25
C VAL A 437 -22.47 -12.16 -10.77
N GLN A 438 -21.89 -11.33 -11.64
CA GLN A 438 -21.51 -9.97 -11.33
C GLN A 438 -22.71 -9.12 -10.89
N ASN A 439 -23.88 -9.29 -11.52
CA ASN A 439 -25.11 -8.61 -11.11
C ASN A 439 -25.58 -9.01 -9.70
N VAL A 440 -25.38 -10.26 -9.29
CA VAL A 440 -25.65 -10.69 -7.92
C VAL A 440 -24.62 -10.11 -6.96
N LEU A 441 -23.33 -10.21 -7.29
CA LEU A 441 -22.24 -9.70 -6.44
C LEU A 441 -22.34 -8.18 -6.22
N ALA A 442 -22.79 -7.42 -7.22
CA ALA A 442 -22.98 -5.97 -7.14
C ALA A 442 -24.05 -5.52 -6.12
N LYS A 443 -24.91 -6.43 -5.64
CA LYS A 443 -25.86 -6.16 -4.54
C LYS A 443 -25.20 -6.12 -3.17
N TYR A 444 -23.96 -6.62 -3.07
CA TYR A 444 -23.19 -6.75 -1.84
C TYR A 444 -21.88 -5.93 -1.96
N PRO A 445 -21.10 -5.76 -0.88
CA PRO A 445 -19.81 -5.10 -0.94
C PRO A 445 -18.86 -5.72 -1.98
N TRP A 446 -18.77 -5.10 -3.16
CA TRP A 446 -17.97 -5.57 -4.28
C TRP A 446 -17.39 -4.39 -5.04
N VAL A 447 -16.07 -4.40 -5.23
CA VAL A 447 -15.34 -3.39 -6.00
C VAL A 447 -14.80 -4.04 -7.26
N THR A 448 -15.45 -3.77 -8.40
CA THR A 448 -15.18 -4.42 -9.68
C THR A 448 -13.69 -4.35 -10.05
N ALA A 449 -13.06 -3.19 -9.84
CA ALA A 449 -11.64 -3.00 -10.15
C ALA A 449 -10.70 -3.91 -9.33
N VAL A 450 -11.09 -4.29 -8.12
CA VAL A 450 -10.25 -5.06 -7.19
C VAL A 450 -10.59 -6.55 -7.26
N HIS A 451 -11.87 -6.89 -7.32
CA HIS A 451 -12.35 -8.25 -7.06
C HIS A 451 -12.64 -9.09 -8.32
N ASP A 452 -12.97 -8.47 -9.45
CA ASP A 452 -13.39 -9.18 -10.67
C ASP A 452 -12.38 -10.20 -11.18
N THR A 453 -11.08 -9.89 -11.13
CA THR A 453 -10.03 -10.79 -11.65
C THR A 453 -10.03 -12.12 -10.90
N ALA A 454 -10.10 -12.08 -9.57
CA ALA A 454 -10.17 -13.28 -8.74
C ALA A 454 -11.52 -13.98 -8.89
N GLY A 455 -12.62 -13.22 -8.95
CA GLY A 455 -13.95 -13.76 -9.16
C GLY A 455 -14.09 -14.51 -10.49
N LYS A 456 -13.62 -13.93 -11.60
CA LYS A 456 -13.60 -14.60 -12.92
C LYS A 456 -12.75 -15.86 -12.91
N THR A 457 -11.63 -15.85 -12.18
CA THR A 457 -10.78 -17.03 -12.04
C THR A 457 -11.54 -18.16 -11.35
N LEU A 458 -12.22 -17.89 -10.23
CA LEU A 458 -13.04 -18.87 -9.53
C LEU A 458 -14.22 -19.36 -10.41
N TRP A 459 -14.92 -18.43 -11.07
CA TRP A 459 -16.00 -18.75 -12.01
C TRP A 459 -15.54 -19.74 -13.09
N ASN A 460 -14.42 -19.45 -13.75
CA ASN A 460 -13.86 -20.30 -14.80
C ASN A 460 -13.50 -21.69 -14.24
N GLN A 461 -12.89 -21.76 -13.07
CA GLN A 461 -12.54 -23.04 -12.42
C GLN A 461 -13.79 -23.88 -12.07
N SER A 462 -14.86 -23.23 -11.61
CA SER A 462 -16.14 -23.91 -11.34
C SER A 462 -16.80 -24.46 -12.62
N HIS A 463 -16.47 -23.92 -13.80
CA HIS A 463 -16.99 -24.36 -15.11
C HIS A 463 -16.09 -25.37 -15.85
N ILE A 464 -14.77 -25.32 -15.67
CA ILE A 464 -13.82 -26.24 -16.33
C ILE A 464 -14.04 -27.70 -15.89
N ASN A 465 -14.52 -27.93 -14.66
CA ASN A 465 -14.93 -29.26 -14.17
C ASN A 465 -16.25 -29.77 -14.82
N GLN A 466 -16.52 -29.40 -16.07
CA GLN A 466 -17.60 -29.92 -16.92
C GLN A 466 -17.08 -30.78 -18.08
N LEU A 467 -15.76 -30.95 -18.27
CA LEU A 467 -15.28 -31.92 -19.26
C LEU A 467 -15.37 -33.34 -18.67
N PRO A 468 -16.14 -34.25 -19.28
CA PRO A 468 -16.10 -35.65 -18.90
C PRO A 468 -14.70 -36.17 -19.24
N THR A 469 -14.03 -36.78 -18.26
CA THR A 469 -12.98 -37.76 -18.54
C THR A 469 -13.65 -38.90 -19.29
N ASN A 470 -13.44 -38.93 -20.61
CA ASN A 470 -13.83 -40.03 -21.49
C ASN A 470 -13.22 -41.35 -21.05
#